data_AF-A0A151AYF4-F1
#
_entry.id   AF-A0A151AYF4-F1
#
_cell.length_a   1.000
_cell.length_b   1.000
_cell.length_c   1.000
_cell.angle_alpha   90.00
_cell.angle_beta   90.00
_cell.angle_gamma   90.00
#
_symmetry.space_group_name_H-M   'P 1'
#
loop_
_entity.id
_entity.type
_entity.pdbx_description
1 polymer ?
#
loop_
_entity_poly.entity_id
_entity_poly.type
_entity_poly.pdbx_seq_one_letter_code
_entity_poly.pdbx_strand_id
1 'polypeptide(L)'
;MRDLKLSEIISMQKELQKKYKGKWTPLSVENGRNCLLWMIEEMGEAISIIKKRGENDIISDDTVRSAFVEELVDVMMYYSDALICYGITSDELSEAFVKKHVKNMGRDFTSEYKNYLHSK
;
A
#
# COMPACT_ATOMS: atom_id res chain seq x y z
N MET A 1 4.82 11.77 -18.19
CA MET A 1 4.51 11.98 -16.75
C MET A 1 5.67 11.41 -15.95
N ARG A 2 6.05 11.99 -14.81
CA ARG A 2 7.19 11.49 -14.00
C ARG A 2 6.69 10.43 -13.01
N ASP A 3 7.55 9.48 -12.64
CA ASP A 3 7.25 8.51 -11.59
C ASP A 3 7.02 9.20 -10.24
N LEU A 4 5.98 8.78 -9.53
CA LEU A 4 5.61 9.37 -8.24
C LEU A 4 6.54 8.90 -7.13
N LYS A 5 7.07 9.86 -6.37
CA LYS A 5 7.76 9.60 -5.10
C LYS A 5 6.75 9.42 -3.98
N LEU A 6 7.10 8.62 -2.98
CA LEU A 6 6.29 8.45 -1.76
C LEU A 6 5.97 9.80 -1.07
N SER A 7 6.94 10.72 -1.06
CA SER A 7 6.74 12.07 -0.51
C SER A 7 5.68 12.87 -1.27
N GLU A 8 5.56 12.68 -2.59
CA GLU A 8 4.56 13.34 -3.43
C GLU A 8 3.18 12.74 -3.15
N ILE A 9 3.08 11.41 -3.04
CA ILE A 9 1.84 10.72 -2.68
C ILE A 9 1.32 11.18 -1.31
N ILE A 10 2.20 11.23 -0.30
CA ILE A 10 1.84 11.73 1.04
C ILE A 10 1.40 13.20 0.99
N SER A 11 2.02 14.04 0.15
CA SER A 11 1.59 15.43 -0.05
C SER A 11 0.18 15.52 -0.65
N MET A 12 -0.09 14.72 -1.68
CA MET A 12 -1.42 14.66 -2.32
C MET A 12 -2.51 14.20 -1.35
N GLN A 13 -2.24 13.21 -0.49
CA GLN A 13 -3.19 12.79 0.55
C GLN A 13 -3.49 13.92 1.55
N LYS A 14 -2.48 14.67 1.99
CA LYS A 14 -2.68 15.84 2.87
C LYS A 14 -3.53 16.93 2.21
N GLU A 15 -3.36 17.14 0.90
CA GLU A 15 -4.18 18.08 0.14
C GLU A 15 -5.65 17.63 0.06
N LEU A 16 -5.91 16.35 -0.19
CA LEU A 16 -7.25 15.77 -0.18
C LEU A 16 -7.90 15.89 1.19
N GLN A 17 -7.19 15.53 2.26
CA GLN A 17 -7.67 15.66 3.64
C GLN A 17 -8.00 17.10 4.02
N LYS A 18 -7.20 18.07 3.56
CA LYS A 18 -7.52 19.49 3.74
C LYS A 18 -8.79 19.89 2.98
N LYS A 19 -8.93 19.44 1.73
CA LYS A 19 -10.09 19.75 0.87
C LYS A 19 -11.39 19.16 1.41
N TYR A 20 -11.35 17.93 1.94
CA TYR A 20 -12.51 17.20 2.44
C TYR A 20 -12.65 17.22 3.97
N LYS A 21 -11.99 18.17 4.63
CA LYS A 21 -12.06 18.35 6.09
C LYS A 21 -13.52 18.49 6.56
N GLY A 22 -13.90 17.67 7.54
CA GLY A 22 -15.27 17.62 8.08
C GLY A 22 -16.23 16.73 7.29
N LYS A 23 -15.82 16.21 6.13
CA LYS A 23 -16.52 15.14 5.39
C LYS A 23 -15.81 13.80 5.54
N TRP A 24 -14.48 13.80 5.46
CA TRP A 24 -13.68 12.60 5.65
C TRP A 24 -13.28 12.43 7.10
N THR A 25 -13.08 11.17 7.50
CA THR A 25 -12.53 10.80 8.79
C THR A 25 -11.14 11.45 8.93
N PRO A 26 -10.89 12.25 9.98
CA PRO A 26 -9.60 12.91 10.16
C PRO A 26 -8.45 11.90 10.28
N LEU A 27 -7.31 12.20 9.65
CA LEU A 27 -6.08 11.43 9.87
C LEU A 27 -5.51 11.74 11.25
N SER A 28 -5.81 10.88 12.21
CA SER A 28 -5.29 10.90 13.57
C SER A 28 -4.83 9.49 13.97
N VAL A 29 -4.04 9.40 15.03
CA VAL A 29 -3.49 8.12 15.51
C VAL A 29 -4.60 7.11 15.79
N GLU A 30 -5.75 7.56 16.32
CA GLU A 30 -6.91 6.72 16.65
C GLU A 30 -7.57 6.12 15.39
N ASN A 31 -7.48 6.82 14.27
CA ASN A 31 -8.08 6.40 13.00
C ASN A 31 -7.11 5.60 12.11
N GLY A 32 -5.81 5.55 12.42
CA GLY A 32 -4.82 4.82 11.63
C GLY A 32 -5.15 3.33 11.45
N ARG A 33 -5.75 2.69 12.46
CA ARG A 33 -6.25 1.31 12.33
C ARG A 33 -7.33 1.21 11.25
N ASN A 34 -8.24 2.16 11.17
CA ASN A 34 -9.32 2.13 10.19
C ASN A 34 -8.76 2.35 8.78
N CYS A 35 -7.75 3.21 8.59
CA CYS A 35 -7.04 3.32 7.31
C CYS A 35 -6.46 1.97 6.85
N LEU A 36 -5.86 1.19 7.76
CA LEU A 36 -5.37 -0.15 7.43
C LEU A 36 -6.52 -1.12 7.09
N LEU A 37 -7.68 -1.00 7.74
CA LEU A 37 -8.85 -1.83 7.41
C LEU A 37 -9.41 -1.48 6.04
N TRP A 38 -9.57 -0.19 5.72
CA TRP A 38 -10.00 0.28 4.41
C TRP A 38 -9.03 -0.14 3.31
N MET A 39 -7.71 -0.06 3.55
CA MET A 39 -6.70 -0.60 2.63
C MET A 39 -6.93 -2.09 2.29
N ILE A 40 -7.39 -2.90 3.25
CA ILE A 40 -7.72 -4.31 3.00
C ILE A 40 -9.04 -4.46 2.22
N GLU A 41 -10.00 -3.57 2.43
CA GLU A 41 -11.23 -3.52 1.61
C GLU A 41 -10.88 -3.23 0.14
N GLU A 42 -10.04 -2.23 -0.15
CA GLU A 42 -9.59 -1.91 -1.52
C GLU A 42 -8.78 -3.04 -2.16
N MET A 43 -7.94 -3.72 -1.37
CA MET A 43 -7.28 -4.93 -1.85
C MET A 43 -8.30 -6.02 -2.21
N GLY A 44 -9.40 -6.10 -1.46
CA GLY A 44 -10.53 -6.97 -1.76
C GLY A 44 -11.22 -6.62 -3.09
N GLU A 45 -11.32 -5.33 -3.43
CA GLU A 45 -11.85 -4.86 -4.72
C GLU A 45 -10.94 -5.26 -5.88
N ALA A 46 -9.62 -5.06 -5.75
CA ALA A 46 -8.64 -5.54 -6.73
C ALA A 46 -8.74 -7.06 -6.94
N ILE A 47 -8.88 -7.84 -5.85
CA ILE A 47 -9.09 -9.30 -5.91
C ILE A 47 -10.43 -9.65 -6.57
N SER A 48 -11.48 -8.85 -6.34
CA SER A 48 -12.80 -9.02 -6.94
C SER A 48 -12.73 -8.94 -8.47
N ILE A 49 -11.93 -8.01 -9.00
CA ILE A 49 -11.68 -7.89 -10.45
C ILE A 49 -11.01 -9.16 -10.98
N ILE A 50 -9.94 -9.63 -10.32
CA ILE A 50 -9.27 -10.89 -10.69
C ILE A 50 -10.27 -12.05 -10.71
N LYS A 51 -11.11 -12.19 -9.68
CA LYS A 51 -12.09 -13.28 -9.59
C LYS A 51 -13.19 -13.21 -10.66
N LYS A 52 -13.59 -12.01 -11.08
CA LYS A 52 -14.69 -11.81 -12.03
C LYS A 52 -14.23 -11.87 -13.49
N ARG A 53 -13.01 -11.42 -13.77
CA ARG A 53 -12.50 -11.24 -15.14
C ARG A 53 -11.34 -12.16 -15.49
N GLY A 54 -10.60 -12.64 -14.49
CA GLY A 54 -9.36 -13.39 -14.69
C GLY A 54 -8.19 -12.50 -15.06
N GLU A 55 -6.99 -13.05 -14.93
CA GLU A 55 -5.72 -12.33 -15.12
C GLU A 55 -5.51 -11.93 -16.58
N ASN A 56 -5.99 -12.74 -17.52
CA ASN A 56 -5.85 -12.46 -18.94
C ASN A 56 -6.61 -11.19 -19.35
N ASP A 57 -7.84 -11.01 -18.86
CA ASP A 57 -8.64 -9.82 -19.12
C ASP A 57 -7.99 -8.56 -18.55
N ILE A 58 -7.38 -8.63 -17.36
CA ILE A 58 -6.62 -7.50 -16.79
C ILE A 58 -5.47 -7.08 -17.72
N ILE A 59 -4.92 -8.02 -18.51
CA ILE A 59 -3.82 -7.74 -19.42
C ILE A 59 -4.33 -7.25 -20.78
N SER A 60 -5.44 -7.79 -21.29
CA SER A 60 -5.89 -7.57 -22.68
C SER A 60 -7.05 -6.59 -22.85
N ASP A 61 -7.81 -6.28 -21.79
CA ASP A 61 -8.92 -5.33 -21.82
C ASP A 61 -8.53 -4.05 -21.07
N ASP A 62 -8.42 -2.93 -21.80
CA ASP A 62 -8.01 -1.64 -21.25
C ASP A 62 -8.96 -1.12 -20.16
N THR A 63 -10.25 -1.45 -20.24
CA THR A 63 -11.24 -1.04 -19.24
C THR A 63 -11.02 -1.83 -17.95
N VAL A 64 -10.81 -3.14 -18.06
CA VAL A 64 -10.51 -4.00 -16.91
C VAL A 64 -9.17 -3.63 -16.29
N ARG A 65 -8.15 -3.34 -17.10
CA ARG A 65 -6.86 -2.83 -16.63
C ARG A 65 -7.03 -1.52 -15.87
N SER A 66 -7.77 -0.56 -16.42
CA SER A 66 -7.95 0.74 -15.77
C SER A 66 -8.62 0.59 -14.40
N ALA A 67 -9.70 -0.18 -14.32
CA ALA A 67 -10.37 -0.47 -13.04
C ALA A 67 -9.42 -1.15 -12.06
N PHE A 68 -8.66 -2.16 -12.50
CA PHE A 68 -7.70 -2.85 -11.63
C PHE A 68 -6.60 -1.93 -11.10
N VAL A 69 -6.08 -1.03 -11.93
CA VAL A 69 -5.07 -0.04 -11.50
C VAL A 69 -5.67 0.97 -10.52
N GLU A 70 -6.93 1.36 -10.69
CA GLU A 70 -7.65 2.25 -9.77
C GLU A 70 -7.74 1.64 -8.36
N GLU A 71 -8.16 0.37 -8.23
CA GLU A 71 -8.21 -0.31 -6.93
C GLU A 71 -6.81 -0.39 -6.26
N LEU A 72 -5.75 -0.59 -7.06
CA LEU A 72 -4.38 -0.59 -6.54
C LEU A 72 -3.92 0.81 -6.11
N VAL A 73 -4.41 1.87 -6.77
CA VAL A 73 -4.20 3.24 -6.33
C VAL A 73 -4.91 3.47 -5.01
N ASP A 74 -6.14 3.01 -4.83
CA ASP A 74 -6.88 3.17 -3.57
C ASP A 74 -6.20 2.44 -2.39
N VAL A 75 -5.63 1.25 -2.64
CA VAL A 75 -4.71 0.59 -1.68
C VAL A 75 -3.55 1.51 -1.30
N MET A 76 -2.89 2.13 -2.27
CA MET A 76 -1.79 3.07 -2.00
C MET A 76 -2.25 4.33 -1.25
N MET A 77 -3.47 4.81 -1.52
CA MET A 77 -4.05 5.96 -0.83
C MET A 77 -4.24 5.67 0.66
N TYR A 78 -4.94 4.58 1.00
CA TYR A 78 -5.17 4.24 2.41
C TYR A 78 -3.92 3.78 3.15
N TYR A 79 -2.97 3.13 2.46
CA TYR A 79 -1.65 2.88 3.03
C TYR A 79 -0.95 4.18 3.42
N SER A 80 -0.95 5.17 2.52
CA SER A 80 -0.35 6.49 2.77
C SER A 80 -1.06 7.25 3.88
N ASP A 81 -2.38 7.16 3.97
CA ASP A 81 -3.15 7.71 5.08
C ASP A 81 -2.78 7.08 6.42
N ALA A 82 -2.56 5.76 6.46
CA ALA A 82 -2.07 5.08 7.66
C ALA A 82 -0.68 5.57 8.07
N LEU A 83 0.24 5.79 7.11
CA LEU A 83 1.55 6.38 7.38
C LEU A 83 1.40 7.77 8.02
N ILE A 84 0.53 8.61 7.47
CA ILE A 84 0.25 9.95 8.00
C ILE A 84 -0.33 9.87 9.41
N CYS A 85 -1.28 8.98 9.67
CA CYS A 85 -1.89 8.79 11.00
C CYS A 85 -0.86 8.46 12.07
N TYR A 86 0.17 7.67 11.73
CA TYR A 86 1.23 7.27 12.64
C TYR A 86 2.47 8.16 12.59
N GLY A 87 2.44 9.24 11.80
CA GLY A 87 3.58 10.16 11.67
C GLY A 87 4.80 9.55 10.96
N ILE A 88 4.63 8.45 10.24
CA ILE A 88 5.73 7.78 9.51
C ILE A 88 6.09 8.63 8.30
N THR A 89 7.35 9.03 8.22
CA THR A 89 7.83 9.91 7.14
C THR A 89 8.23 9.12 5.91
N SER A 90 8.26 9.78 4.74
CA SER A 90 8.77 9.16 3.51
C SER A 90 10.22 8.73 3.63
N ASP A 91 11.02 9.48 4.39
CA ASP A 91 12.45 9.20 4.58
C ASP A 91 12.66 7.98 5.48
N GLU A 92 11.94 7.93 6.60
CA GLU A 92 11.93 6.78 7.51
C GLU A 92 11.52 5.48 6.78
N LEU A 93 10.43 5.53 6.00
CA LEU A 93 9.97 4.35 5.26
C LEU A 93 10.97 3.96 4.16
N SER A 94 11.53 4.92 3.44
CA SER A 94 12.53 4.67 2.39
C SER A 94 13.79 4.02 2.96
N GLU A 95 14.29 4.51 4.09
CA GLU A 95 15.44 3.94 4.77
C GLU A 95 15.16 2.50 5.22
N ALA A 96 13.99 2.26 5.82
CA ALA A 96 13.57 0.91 6.23
C ALA A 96 13.47 -0.03 5.03
N PHE A 97 12.92 0.43 3.91
CA PHE A 97 12.78 -0.34 2.67
C PHE A 97 14.16 -0.71 2.10
N VAL A 98 15.09 0.24 1.99
CA VAL A 98 16.45 -0.01 1.48
C VAL A 98 17.19 -0.99 2.39
N LYS A 99 17.13 -0.81 3.71
CA LYS A 99 17.72 -1.75 4.68
C LYS A 99 17.15 -3.16 4.51
N LYS A 100 15.82 -3.28 4.34
CA LYS A 100 15.14 -4.55 4.12
C LYS A 100 15.56 -5.20 2.80
N HIS A 101 15.69 -4.41 1.73
CA HIS A 101 16.15 -4.88 0.42
C HIS A 101 17.56 -5.45 0.50
N VAL A 102 18.52 -4.70 1.07
CA VAL A 102 19.92 -5.16 1.25
C VAL A 102 19.96 -6.44 2.08
N LYS A 103 19.20 -6.50 3.18
CA LYS A 103 19.09 -7.72 4.00
C LYS A 103 18.56 -8.90 3.19
N ASN A 104 17.53 -8.70 2.38
CA ASN A 104 16.92 -9.76 1.58
C ASN A 104 17.82 -10.25 0.43
N MET A 105 18.64 -9.38 -0.17
CA MET A 105 19.61 -9.77 -1.20
C MET A 105 20.69 -10.73 -0.68
N GLY A 106 21.06 -10.61 0.60
CA GLY A 106 21.99 -11.53 1.27
C GLY A 106 21.33 -12.68 2.01
N ARG A 107 20.03 -12.92 1.82
CA ARG A 107 19.24 -13.84 2.66
C ARG A 107 19.25 -15.26 2.11
N ASP A 108 19.71 -16.21 2.93
CA ASP A 108 19.54 -17.63 2.67
C ASP A 108 18.22 -18.13 3.28
N PHE A 109 17.16 -18.07 2.47
CA PHE A 109 15.83 -18.53 2.88
C PHE A 109 15.78 -20.02 3.23
N THR A 110 16.63 -20.85 2.61
CA THR A 110 16.65 -22.29 2.85
C THR A 110 17.17 -22.60 4.25
N SER A 111 18.27 -21.97 4.63
CA SER A 111 18.86 -22.15 5.96
C SER A 111 18.00 -21.52 7.05
N GLU A 112 17.42 -20.34 6.80
CA GLU A 112 16.51 -19.71 7.76
C GLU A 112 15.23 -20.54 8.00
N TYR A 113 14.64 -21.11 6.95
CA TYR A 113 13.46 -21.96 7.09
C TYR A 113 13.76 -23.24 7.89
N LYS A 114 14.91 -23.87 7.65
CA LYS A 114 15.38 -25.01 8.45
C LYS A 114 15.58 -24.63 9.91
N ASN A 115 16.20 -23.48 10.19
CA ASN A 115 16.41 -23.00 11.55
C ASN A 115 15.08 -22.69 12.26
N TYR A 116 14.09 -22.09 11.57
CA TYR A 116 12.76 -21.84 12.13
C TYR A 116 12.03 -23.14 12.52
N LEU A 117 12.11 -24.18 11.69
CA LEU A 117 11.51 -25.49 12.01
C LEU A 117 12.20 -26.21 13.17
N HIS A 118 13.45 -25.85 13.48
CA HIS A 118 14.26 -26.49 14.53
C HIS A 118 14.45 -25.64 15.79
N SER A 119 14.09 -24.35 15.76
CA SER A 119 14.04 -23.50 16.94
C SER A 119 12.76 -23.79 17.73
N LYS A 120 12.90 -24.49 18.87
CA LYS A 120 11.86 -24.58 19.91
C LYS A 120 11.85 -23.33 20.76
#